data_AF-A0A5Q2TQ71-F1
#
_entry.id   AF-A0A5Q2TQ71-F1
#
_cell.length_a   1.000
_cell.length_b   1.000
_cell.length_c   1.000
_cell.angle_alpha   90.00
_cell.angle_beta   90.00
_cell.angle_gamma   90.00
#
_symmetry.space_group_name_H-M   'P 1'
#
loop_
_entity.id
_entity.type
_entity.pdbx_description
1 polymer ?
#
loop_
_entity_poly.entity_id
_entity_poly.type
_entity_poly.pdbx_seq_one_letter_code
_entity_poly.pdbx_strand_id
1 'polypeptide(L)'
;MPLFVKGHDPPRWDVWDSPELREDNEYFQFFDEDIFDTLLEVRDEIDSVNMTDQIPDIDNQLNTDVFVNVLKNQSQTPEEALKQAKEAVENH
;
A
#
# COMPACT_ATOMS: atom_id res chain seq x y z
N MET A 1 25.19 1.49 -9.61
CA MET A 1 24.69 1.54 -8.21
C MET A 1 23.31 0.92 -8.20
N PRO A 2 23.07 -0.11 -7.39
CA PRO A 2 21.74 -0.70 -7.26
C PRO A 2 20.80 0.27 -6.52
N LEU A 3 19.51 0.26 -6.90
CA LEU A 3 18.47 1.20 -6.44
C LEU A 3 18.14 1.13 -4.93
N PHE A 4 18.68 0.14 -4.21
CA PHE A 4 18.32 -0.16 -2.81
C PHE A 4 18.91 0.83 -1.79
N VAL A 5 19.97 1.55 -2.16
CA VAL A 5 20.63 2.59 -1.32
C VAL A 5 19.84 3.92 -1.35
N LYS A 6 18.52 3.90 -1.58
CA LYS A 6 17.70 5.12 -1.68
C LYS A 6 16.50 5.18 -0.72
N GLY A 7 16.43 4.28 0.25
CA GLY A 7 15.37 4.27 1.27
C GLY A 7 14.01 3.78 0.76
N HIS A 8 14.00 2.97 -0.30
CA HIS A 8 12.80 2.27 -0.77
C HIS A 8 12.90 0.80 -0.36
N ASP A 9 11.81 0.24 0.15
CA ASP A 9 11.69 -1.17 0.44
C ASP A 9 11.91 -1.98 -0.86
N PRO A 10 12.82 -2.97 -0.86
CA PRO A 10 12.95 -3.85 -2.00
C PRO A 10 11.63 -4.60 -2.19
N PRO A 11 10.96 -4.53 -3.37
CA PRO A 11 9.74 -5.32 -3.63
C PRO A 11 9.99 -6.84 -3.58
N ARG A 12 11.26 -7.23 -3.52
CA ARG A 12 11.76 -8.58 -3.28
C ARG A 12 12.09 -8.76 -1.80
N TRP A 13 11.13 -9.29 -1.05
CA TRP A 13 11.26 -9.62 0.37
C TRP A 13 12.32 -10.69 0.66
N ASP A 14 12.70 -11.49 -0.34
CA ASP A 14 13.72 -12.53 -0.23
C ASP A 14 15.15 -11.99 -0.06
N VAL A 15 15.36 -10.67 -0.17
CA VAL A 15 16.65 -10.04 0.10
C VAL A 15 16.72 -9.29 1.42
N TRP A 16 15.59 -9.11 2.12
CA TRP A 16 15.51 -8.31 3.35
C TRP A 16 16.34 -8.87 4.50
N ASP A 17 16.73 -10.15 4.44
CA ASP A 17 17.61 -10.76 5.41
C ASP A 17 19.12 -10.66 5.06
N SER A 18 19.46 -10.10 3.89
CA SER A 18 20.85 -10.06 3.40
C SER A 18 21.75 -9.13 4.24
N PRO A 19 23.02 -9.51 4.50
CA PRO A 19 23.97 -8.67 5.22
C PRO A 19 24.18 -7.29 4.58
N GLU A 20 24.15 -7.22 3.25
CA GLU A 20 24.36 -5.99 2.48
C GLU A 20 23.26 -4.95 2.71
N LEU A 21 22.03 -5.39 3.02
CA LEU A 21 20.92 -4.50 3.36
C LEU A 21 20.91 -4.08 4.85
N ARG A 22 21.77 -4.68 5.67
CA ARG A 22 21.95 -4.35 7.09
C ARG A 22 23.21 -3.52 7.38
N GLU A 23 23.92 -3.08 6.34
CA GLU A 23 25.07 -2.20 6.50
C GLU A 23 24.63 -0.82 7.00
N ASP A 24 25.39 -0.23 7.94
CA ASP A 24 25.17 1.13 8.43
C ASP A 24 25.09 2.12 7.26
N ASN A 25 23.98 2.86 7.21
CA ASN A 25 23.70 3.84 6.16
C ASN A 25 22.75 4.92 6.67
N GLU A 26 22.57 5.99 5.89
CA GLU A 26 21.75 7.15 6.27
C GLU A 26 20.28 6.80 6.57
N TYR A 27 19.77 5.68 6.06
CA TYR A 27 18.40 5.22 6.31
C TYR A 27 18.27 4.48 7.64
N PHE A 28 19.23 3.63 8.00
CA PHE A 28 19.28 3.00 9.34
C PHE A 28 19.42 4.06 10.44
N GLN A 29 20.19 5.12 10.19
CA GLN A 29 20.32 6.23 11.13
C GLN A 29 19.03 7.05 11.28
N PHE A 30 18.14 7.02 10.29
CA PHE A 30 16.89 7.77 10.29
C PHE A 30 15.70 6.95 10.81
N PHE A 31 15.61 5.68 10.42
CA PHE A 31 14.50 4.78 10.72
C PHE A 31 14.78 3.76 11.84
N ASP A 32 15.98 3.81 12.44
CA ASP A 32 16.49 2.85 13.41
C ASP A 32 16.89 1.49 12.80
N GLU A 33 17.60 0.67 13.56
CA GLU A 33 18.22 -0.58 13.07
C GLU A 33 17.23 -1.72 12.78
N ASP A 34 15.97 -1.58 13.20
CA ASP A 34 14.93 -2.61 13.19
C ASP A 34 13.91 -2.47 12.03
N ILE A 35 14.15 -1.56 11.09
CA ILE A 35 13.22 -1.26 9.97
C ILE A 35 12.82 -2.51 9.17
N PHE A 36 13.75 -3.43 8.90
CA PHE A 36 13.45 -4.67 8.18
C PHE A 36 12.89 -5.77 9.07
N ASP A 37 13.20 -5.75 10.37
CA ASP A 37 12.72 -6.75 11.31
C ASP A 37 11.20 -6.59 11.51
N THR A 38 10.72 -5.34 11.65
CA THR A 38 9.28 -5.02 11.67
C THR A 38 8.56 -5.53 10.40
N LEU A 39 9.16 -5.33 9.22
CA LEU A 39 8.56 -5.77 7.95
C LEU A 39 8.56 -7.31 7.82
N LEU A 40 9.59 -7.99 8.31
CA LEU A 40 9.68 -9.45 8.31
C LEU A 40 8.66 -10.09 9.26
N GLU A 41 8.34 -9.45 10.39
CA GLU A 41 7.35 -9.94 11.35
C GLU A 41 5.94 -10.01 10.75
N VAL A 42 5.53 -8.99 10.00
CA VAL A 42 4.16 -8.88 9.44
C VAL A 42 4.03 -9.47 8.03
N ARG A 43 5.14 -9.88 7.43
CA ARG A 43 5.21 -10.29 6.02
C ARG A 43 4.22 -11.39 5.65
N ASP A 44 4.12 -12.41 6.50
CA ASP A 44 3.26 -13.57 6.26
C ASP A 44 1.78 -13.25 6.51
N GLU A 45 1.46 -12.04 7.02
CA GLU A 45 0.11 -11.51 7.17
C GLU A 45 -0.35 -10.70 5.93
N ILE A 46 0.57 -10.40 5.00
CA ILE A 46 0.26 -9.62 3.79
C ILE A 46 -0.21 -10.57 2.69
N ASP A 47 -1.54 -10.70 2.55
CA ASP A 47 -2.15 -11.47 1.47
C ASP A 47 -1.90 -10.84 0.09
N SER A 48 -1.86 -11.70 -0.93
CA SER A 48 -1.81 -11.24 -2.33
C SER A 48 -3.09 -10.50 -2.69
N VAL A 49 -2.95 -9.31 -3.25
CA VAL A 49 -4.09 -8.53 -3.73
C VAL A 49 -4.67 -9.17 -4.99
N ASN A 50 -6.00 -9.28 -5.05
CA ASN A 50 -6.70 -9.69 -6.26
C ASN A 50 -6.69 -8.54 -7.27
N MET A 51 -5.76 -8.60 -8.22
CA MET A 51 -5.59 -7.60 -9.27
C MET A 51 -6.54 -7.89 -10.44
N THR A 52 -7.33 -6.91 -10.83
CA THR A 52 -8.22 -6.99 -12.00
C THR A 52 -8.03 -5.77 -12.90
N ASP A 53 -8.48 -5.87 -14.15
CA ASP A 53 -8.44 -4.77 -15.12
C ASP A 53 -9.30 -3.57 -14.68
N GLN A 54 -10.20 -3.76 -13.71
CA GLN A 54 -11.08 -2.71 -13.18
C GLN A 54 -10.42 -1.85 -12.09
N ILE A 55 -9.22 -2.19 -11.62
CA ILE A 55 -8.54 -1.43 -10.55
C ILE A 55 -8.44 0.07 -10.83
N PRO A 56 -8.14 0.55 -12.05
CA PRO A 56 -8.14 1.98 -12.33
C PRO A 56 -9.49 2.66 -12.07
N ASP A 57 -10.59 2.01 -12.45
CA ASP A 57 -11.94 2.55 -12.26
C ASP A 57 -12.36 2.49 -10.77
N ILE A 58 -11.97 1.42 -10.07
CA ILE A 58 -12.16 1.28 -8.61
C ILE A 58 -11.41 2.39 -7.86
N ASP A 59 -10.12 2.60 -8.19
CA ASP A 59 -9.29 3.63 -7.53
C ASP A 59 -9.85 5.04 -7.79
N ASN A 60 -10.28 5.32 -9.03
CA ASN A 60 -10.94 6.58 -9.34
C ASN A 60 -12.19 6.78 -8.46
N GLN A 61 -13.09 5.81 -8.39
CA GLN A 61 -14.31 5.91 -7.57
C GLN A 61 -14.02 6.06 -6.07
N LEU A 62 -13.00 5.40 -5.54
CA LEU A 62 -12.59 5.57 -4.15
C LEU A 62 -12.16 7.01 -3.86
N ASN A 63 -11.33 7.58 -4.74
CA ASN A 63 -10.75 8.91 -4.54
C ASN A 63 -11.71 10.07 -4.85
N THR A 64 -12.60 9.92 -5.84
CA THR A 64 -13.50 11.00 -6.27
C THR A 64 -14.83 11.02 -5.54
N ASP A 65 -15.35 9.84 -5.15
CA ASP A 65 -16.71 9.70 -4.63
C ASP A 65 -16.70 9.16 -3.19
N VAL A 66 -16.13 7.97 -2.95
CA VAL A 66 -16.24 7.30 -1.64
C VAL A 66 -15.59 8.12 -0.53
N PHE A 67 -14.30 8.45 -0.64
CA PHE A 67 -13.61 9.20 0.42
C PHE A 67 -14.13 10.62 0.59
N VAL A 68 -14.56 11.25 -0.51
CA VAL A 68 -15.15 12.59 -0.46
C VAL A 68 -16.47 12.57 0.30
N ASN A 69 -17.37 11.64 0.00
CA ASN A 69 -18.69 11.60 0.62
C ASN A 69 -18.66 11.05 2.04
N VAL A 70 -17.80 10.07 2.33
CA VAL A 70 -17.73 9.43 3.65
C VAL A 70 -16.86 10.21 4.64
N LEU A 71 -15.64 10.60 4.25
CA LEU A 71 -14.66 11.17 5.18
C LEU A 71 -14.71 12.69 5.21
N LYS A 72 -14.78 13.33 4.03
CA LYS A 72 -14.70 14.80 3.94
C LYS A 72 -16.06 15.45 4.19
N ASN A 73 -17.09 15.01 3.49
CA ASN A 73 -18.42 15.61 3.55
C ASN A 73 -19.31 14.96 4.60
N GLN A 74 -19.01 13.71 4.99
CA GLN A 74 -19.81 12.89 5.90
C GLN A 74 -21.29 12.84 5.50
N SER A 75 -21.56 12.86 4.20
CA SER A 75 -22.89 12.91 3.59
C SER A 75 -23.48 11.54 3.28
N GLN A 76 -22.65 10.49 3.32
CA GLN A 76 -23.06 9.10 3.10
C GLN A 76 -22.41 8.19 4.14
N THR A 77 -23.07 7.08 4.45
CA THR A 77 -22.41 5.98 5.16
C THR A 77 -21.39 5.27 4.25
N PRO A 78 -20.37 4.60 4.82
CA PRO A 78 -19.45 3.79 4.02
C PRO A 78 -20.17 2.76 3.14
N GLU A 79 -21.23 2.12 3.65
CA GLU A 79 -21.98 1.11 2.90
C GLU A 79 -22.69 1.69 1.67
N GLU A 80 -23.34 2.85 1.81
CA GLU A 80 -24.03 3.51 0.69
C GLU A 80 -23.06 3.93 -0.40
N ALA A 81 -21.95 4.58 -0.02
CA ALA A 81 -20.94 5.05 -0.95
C ALA A 81 -20.25 3.90 -1.70
N LEU A 82 -19.90 2.81 -0.99
CA LEU A 82 -19.28 1.63 -1.62
C LEU A 82 -20.23 0.89 -2.57
N LYS A 83 -21.52 0.81 -2.24
CA LYS A 83 -22.52 0.22 -3.16
C LYS A 83 -22.65 1.05 -4.44
N GLN A 84 -22.71 2.37 -4.33
CA GLN A 84 -22.77 3.26 -5.50
C GLN A 84 -21.51 3.17 -6.35
N ALA A 85 -20.32 3.18 -5.72
CA ALA A 85 -19.06 3.00 -6.42
C ALA A 85 -18.99 1.67 -7.17
N LYS A 86 -19.46 0.58 -6.55
CA LYS A 86 -19.55 -0.73 -7.20
C LYS A 86 -20.45 -0.67 -8.45
N GLU A 87 -21.65 -0.11 -8.32
CA GLU A 87 -22.57 0.05 -9.44
C GLU A 87 -21.96 0.90 -10.57
N ALA A 88 -21.20 1.95 -10.24
CA ALA A 88 -20.51 2.77 -11.24
C ALA A 88 -19.44 1.99 -12.00
N VAL A 89 -18.63 1.18 -11.31
CA VAL A 89 -17.57 0.35 -11.91
C VAL A 89 -18.15 -0.78 -12.77
N GLU A 90 -19.27 -1.39 -12.36
CA GLU A 90 -19.91 -2.49 -13.10
C GLU A 90 -20.63 -2.03 -14.38
N ASN A 91 -20.96 -0.74 -14.50
CA ASN A 91 -21.69 -0.16 -15.63
C ASN A 91 -20.80 0.59 -16.64
N HIS A 92 -19.48 0.56 -16.46
CA HIS A 92 -18.47 1.16 -17.34
C HIS A 92 -17.93 0.11 -18.33
#